data_AF-A0A517TWT6-F1
#
_entry.id   AF-A0A517TWT6-F1
#
_cell.length_a   1.000
_cell.length_b   1.000
_cell.length_c   1.000
_cell.angle_alpha   90.00
_cell.angle_beta   90.00
_cell.angle_gamma   90.00
#
_symmetry.space_group_name_H-M   'P 1'
#
loop_
_entity.id
_entity.type
_entity.pdbx_description
1 polymer ?
#
loop_
_entity_poly.entity_id
_entity_poly.type
_entity_poly.pdbx_seq_one_letter_code
_entity_poly.pdbx_strand_id
1 'polypeptide(L)'
;MQFGMYLVDNGLLSTQAFYKALKLQMRSRPQLGTLAIETRRLTVKQMFTILQEQCDTPQQLFGEIAIRLGYLTNEDLNQLLEEQARHMASLPDVLVEHGFLSAEVVNEQYATYRHSSRQAEPELELTNA
;
A
#
# COMPACT_ATOMS: atom_id res chain seq x y z
N MET A 1 -9.05 -3.22 1.99
CA MET A 1 -9.33 -4.35 2.91
C MET A 1 -10.77 -4.84 2.81
N GLN A 2 -11.77 -3.95 2.90
CA GLN A 2 -13.19 -4.32 2.92
C GLN A 2 -13.67 -5.12 1.68
N PHE A 3 -13.20 -4.78 0.47
CA PHE A 3 -13.54 -5.56 -0.73
C PHE A 3 -13.05 -7.02 -0.65
N GLY A 4 -11.88 -7.27 -0.08
CA GLY A 4 -11.38 -8.63 0.10
C GLY A 4 -12.21 -9.45 1.08
N MET A 5 -12.67 -8.81 2.17
CA MET A 5 -13.60 -9.43 3.12
C MET A 5 -14.94 -9.74 2.47
N TYR A 6 -15.49 -8.80 1.70
CA TYR A 6 -16.70 -9.00 0.91
C TYR A 6 -16.60 -10.24 0.00
N LEU A 7 -15.47 -10.43 -0.71
CA LEU A 7 -15.28 -11.62 -1.54
C LEU A 7 -15.25 -12.92 -0.73
N VAL A 8 -14.71 -12.89 0.49
CA VAL A 8 -14.69 -14.05 1.40
C VAL A 8 -16.09 -14.35 1.91
N ASP A 9 -16.83 -13.32 2.34
CA ASP A 9 -18.19 -13.45 2.89
C ASP A 9 -19.18 -13.97 1.84
N ASN A 10 -18.97 -13.65 0.56
CA ASN A 10 -19.77 -14.18 -0.56
C ASN A 10 -19.28 -15.53 -1.08
N GLY A 11 -18.27 -16.15 -0.45
CA GLY A 11 -17.74 -17.45 -0.85
C GLY A 11 -16.95 -17.47 -2.16
N LEU A 12 -16.66 -16.30 -2.73
CA LEU A 12 -15.92 -16.14 -3.99
C LEU A 12 -14.41 -16.31 -3.79
N LEU A 13 -13.92 -16.02 -2.58
CA LEU A 13 -12.51 -16.13 -2.24
C LEU A 13 -12.36 -16.89 -0.92
N SER A 14 -11.52 -17.93 -0.88
CA SER A 14 -11.25 -18.60 0.40
C SER A 14 -10.39 -17.73 1.31
N THR A 15 -10.51 -17.89 2.63
CA THR A 15 -9.66 -17.17 3.61
C THR A 15 -8.17 -17.41 3.35
N GLN A 16 -7.79 -18.62 2.92
CA GLN A 16 -6.40 -18.95 2.57
C GLN A 16 -5.94 -18.19 1.31
N ALA A 17 -6.78 -18.14 0.28
CA ALA A 17 -6.50 -17.38 -0.94
C ALA A 17 -6.41 -15.87 -0.65
N PHE A 18 -7.33 -15.35 0.17
CA PHE A 18 -7.31 -13.96 0.62
C PHE A 18 -6.02 -13.62 1.37
N TYR A 19 -5.62 -14.46 2.34
CA TYR A 19 -4.36 -14.26 3.06
C TYR A 19 -3.14 -14.28 2.12
N LYS A 20 -3.11 -15.19 1.13
CA LYS A 20 -2.04 -15.26 0.14
C LYS A 20 -2.01 -14.02 -0.75
N ALA A 21 -3.17 -13.54 -1.20
CA ALA A 21 -3.30 -12.31 -1.98
C ALA A 21 -2.81 -11.09 -1.18
N LEU A 22 -3.19 -10.97 0.10
CA LEU A 22 -2.67 -9.90 0.97
C LEU A 22 -1.14 -9.93 1.09
N LYS A 23 -0.53 -11.12 1.23
CA LYS A 23 0.93 -11.24 1.24
C LYS A 23 1.57 -10.78 -0.06
N LEU A 24 0.97 -11.09 -1.20
CA LEU A 24 1.47 -10.68 -2.52
C LEU A 24 1.34 -9.17 -2.71
N GLN A 25 0.20 -8.60 -2.32
CA GLN A 25 -0.01 -7.16 -2.30
C GLN A 25 1.03 -6.43 -1.44
N MET A 26 1.31 -6.93 -0.24
CA MET A 26 2.34 -6.34 0.63
C MET A 26 3.74 -6.41 0.03
N ARG A 27 4.03 -7.45 -0.77
CA ARG A 27 5.33 -7.62 -1.45
C ARG A 27 5.49 -6.71 -2.66
N SER A 28 4.41 -6.24 -3.28
CA SER A 28 4.47 -5.29 -4.39
C SER A 28 4.81 -3.87 -3.91
N ARG A 29 4.73 -3.60 -2.61
CA ARG A 29 5.04 -2.27 -2.05
C ARG A 29 6.52 -1.96 -2.31
N PRO A 30 6.85 -0.88 -3.04
CA PRO A 30 8.24 -0.57 -3.35
C PRO A 30 9.01 -0.26 -2.07
N GLN A 31 10.32 -0.51 -2.07
CA GLN A 31 11.16 -0.15 -0.93
C GLN A 31 11.27 1.38 -0.84
N LEU A 32 11.09 1.91 0.38
CA LEU A 32 11.08 3.36 0.61
C LEU A 32 12.40 4.02 0.18
N GLY A 33 13.51 3.32 0.40
CA GLY A 33 14.82 3.75 -0.07
C GLY A 33 14.84 3.93 -1.60
N THR A 34 14.48 2.91 -2.36
CA THR A 34 14.50 2.97 -3.84
C THR A 34 13.70 4.17 -4.35
N LEU A 35 12.50 4.36 -3.78
CA LEU A 35 11.65 5.49 -4.10
C LEU A 35 12.31 6.84 -3.75
N ALA A 36 13.04 6.92 -2.64
CA ALA A 36 13.77 8.11 -2.26
C ALA A 36 14.93 8.47 -3.21
N ILE A 37 15.54 7.47 -3.89
CA ILE A 37 16.51 7.71 -4.96
C ILE A 37 15.82 8.19 -6.24
N GLU A 38 14.76 7.50 -6.65
CA GLU A 38 14.01 7.81 -7.88
C GLU A 38 13.42 9.24 -7.84
N THR A 39 12.93 9.65 -6.68
CA THR A 39 12.40 11.00 -6.42
C THR A 39 13.49 12.04 -6.12
N ARG A 40 14.78 11.64 -6.18
CA ARG A 40 15.96 12.48 -5.91
C ARG A 40 16.01 13.12 -4.52
N ARG A 41 15.30 12.55 -3.54
CA ARG A 41 15.37 12.99 -2.13
C ARG A 41 16.59 12.44 -1.41
N LEU A 42 17.05 11.27 -1.82
CA LEU A 42 18.30 10.67 -1.36
C LEU A 42 19.26 10.43 -2.52
N THR A 43 20.53 10.51 -2.21
CA THR A 43 21.60 9.97 -3.05
C THR A 43 21.89 8.52 -2.68
N VAL A 44 22.47 7.75 -3.60
CA VAL A 44 22.90 6.37 -3.34
C VAL A 44 23.86 6.30 -2.15
N LYS A 45 24.72 7.31 -1.98
CA LYS A 45 25.64 7.39 -0.83
C LYS A 45 24.88 7.54 0.49
N GLN A 46 23.91 8.44 0.57
CA GLN A 46 23.10 8.64 1.77
C GLN A 46 22.27 7.40 2.12
N MET A 47 21.74 6.72 1.11
CA MET A 47 21.08 5.43 1.28
C MET A 47 21.98 4.42 1.99
N PHE A 48 23.20 4.22 1.47
CA PHE A 48 24.14 3.27 2.06
C PHE A 48 24.43 3.61 3.53
N THR A 49 24.62 4.89 3.86
CA THR A 49 24.81 5.31 5.26
C THR A 49 23.60 4.96 6.13
N ILE A 50 22.37 5.22 5.66
CA ILE A 50 21.15 4.89 6.41
C ILE A 50 21.05 3.36 6.62
N LEU A 51 21.32 2.58 5.58
CA LEU A 51 21.25 1.11 5.65
C LEU A 51 22.32 0.54 6.59
N GLN A 52 23.53 1.09 6.60
CA GLN A 52 24.57 0.70 7.55
C GLN A 52 24.13 0.95 9.00
N GLU A 53 23.63 2.15 9.29
CA GLU A 53 23.09 2.49 10.62
C GLU A 53 21.93 1.57 11.00
N GLN A 54 21.06 1.20 10.05
CA GLN A 54 19.96 0.29 10.31
C GLN A 54 20.42 -1.14 10.60
N CYS A 55 21.52 -1.60 9.98
CA CYS A 55 22.14 -2.87 10.32
C CYS A 55 22.69 -2.87 11.76
N ASP A 56 23.29 -1.75 12.19
CA ASP A 56 23.82 -1.60 13.55
C ASP A 56 22.71 -1.39 14.59
N THR A 57 21.58 -0.78 14.18
CA THR A 57 20.42 -0.46 15.03
C THR A 57 19.10 -0.99 14.44
N PRO A 58 18.88 -2.31 14.42
CA PRO A 58 17.76 -2.92 13.71
C PRO A 58 16.37 -2.57 14.27
N GLN A 59 16.28 -1.98 15.46
CA GLN A 59 15.03 -1.45 16.00
C GLN A 59 14.62 -0.10 15.38
N GLN A 60 15.56 0.65 14.80
CA GLN A 60 15.29 1.94 14.18
C GLN A 60 14.76 1.77 12.76
N LEU A 61 13.74 2.56 12.42
CA LEU A 61 13.17 2.54 11.08
C LEU A 61 14.02 3.36 10.12
N PHE A 62 14.09 2.91 8.87
CA PHE A 62 14.85 3.59 7.80
C PHE A 62 14.55 5.09 7.72
N GLY A 63 13.27 5.47 7.75
CA GLY A 63 12.85 6.87 7.69
C GLY A 63 13.27 7.69 8.91
N GLU A 64 13.23 7.09 10.10
CA GLU A 64 13.66 7.76 11.34
C GLU A 64 15.16 8.02 11.34
N ILE A 65 15.95 7.03 10.90
CA ILE A 65 17.40 7.18 10.71
C ILE A 65 17.69 8.28 9.67
N ALA A 66 16.97 8.28 8.54
CA ALA A 66 17.16 9.28 7.49
C ALA A 66 16.87 10.72 7.99
N ILE A 67 15.85 10.91 8.83
CA ILE A 67 15.55 12.20 9.46
C ILE A 67 16.61 12.56 10.49
N ARG A 68 17.00 11.61 11.36
CA ARG A 68 18.04 11.82 12.39
C ARG A 68 19.38 12.23 11.77
N LEU A 69 19.74 11.65 10.62
CA LEU A 69 20.96 12.00 9.86
C LEU A 69 20.83 13.30 9.06
N GLY A 70 19.65 13.93 9.04
CA GLY A 70 19.39 15.16 8.29
C GLY A 70 19.32 14.96 6.78
N TYR A 71 19.12 13.73 6.31
CA TYR A 71 19.01 13.41 4.88
C TYR A 71 17.58 13.55 4.35
N LEU A 72 16.58 13.41 5.22
CA LEU A 72 15.18 13.66 4.92
C LEU A 72 14.57 14.59 5.96
N THR A 73 13.61 15.40 5.55
CA THR A 73 12.68 16.05 6.47
C THR A 73 11.48 15.14 6.77
N ASN A 74 10.68 15.49 7.79
CA ASN A 74 9.39 14.80 8.03
C ASN A 74 8.44 14.93 6.83
N GLU A 75 8.48 16.07 6.13
CA GLU A 75 7.68 16.29 4.93
C GLU A 75 8.11 15.38 3.79
N ASP A 76 9.43 15.27 3.54
CA ASP A 76 9.98 14.33 2.56
C ASP A 76 9.55 12.90 2.85
N LEU A 77 9.65 12.48 4.11
CA LEU A 77 9.27 11.14 4.54
C LEU A 77 7.77 10.88 4.29
N ASN A 78 6.91 11.84 4.62
CA ASN A 78 5.47 11.72 4.39
C ASN A 78 5.15 11.60 2.90
N GLN A 79 5.76 12.44 2.05
CA GLN A 79 5.56 12.38 0.60
C GLN A 79 6.02 11.03 0.03
N LEU A 80 7.15 10.49 0.50
CA LEU A 80 7.61 9.15 0.13
C LEU A 80 6.65 8.05 0.59
N LEU A 81 6.10 8.13 1.80
CA LEU A 81 5.15 7.15 2.31
C LEU A 81 3.84 7.16 1.50
N GLU A 82 3.35 8.34 1.12
CA GLU A 82 2.18 8.48 0.26
C GLU A 82 2.43 7.91 -1.14
N GLU A 83 3.58 8.22 -1.75
CA GLU A 83 3.96 7.65 -3.03
C GLU A 83 4.10 6.13 -2.95
N GLN A 84 4.74 5.61 -1.91
CA GLN A 84 4.87 4.18 -1.69
C GLN A 84 3.51 3.47 -1.55
N ALA A 85 2.54 4.14 -0.90
CA ALA A 85 1.18 3.64 -0.79
C ALA A 85 0.46 3.64 -2.14
N ARG A 86 0.67 4.65 -2.99
CA ARG A 86 0.11 4.74 -4.35
C ARG A 86 0.64 3.66 -5.30
N HIS A 87 1.90 3.25 -5.14
CA HIS A 87 2.53 2.23 -5.98
C HIS A 87 2.29 0.80 -5.50
N MET A 88 1.68 0.61 -4.32
CA MET A 88 1.27 -0.71 -3.88
C MET A 88 0.13 -1.20 -4.79
N ALA A 89 0.27 -2.41 -5.33
CA ALA A 89 -0.76 -3.00 -6.19
C ALA A 89 -2.11 -3.02 -5.47
N SER A 90 -3.18 -2.81 -6.22
CA SER A 90 -4.52 -2.95 -5.66
C SER A 90 -4.82 -4.43 -5.43
N LEU A 91 -5.64 -4.73 -4.41
CA LEU A 91 -6.06 -6.11 -4.16
C LEU A 91 -6.76 -6.74 -5.39
N PRO A 92 -7.67 -6.04 -6.11
CA PRO A 92 -8.20 -6.51 -7.40
C PRO A 92 -7.12 -6.95 -8.40
N ASP A 93 -6.09 -6.14 -8.61
CA ASP A 93 -5.03 -6.45 -9.59
C ASP A 93 -4.27 -7.72 -9.18
N VAL A 94 -3.91 -7.83 -7.89
CA VAL A 94 -3.23 -9.00 -7.33
C VAL A 94 -4.06 -10.28 -7.47
N LEU A 95 -5.39 -10.18 -7.31
CA LEU A 95 -6.30 -11.31 -7.45
C LEU A 95 -6.33 -11.84 -8.90
N VAL A 96 -6.31 -10.93 -9.88
CA VAL A 96 -6.30 -11.27 -11.31
C VAL A 96 -4.93 -11.78 -11.75
N GLU A 97 -3.86 -11.05 -11.45
CA GLU A 97 -2.49 -11.36 -11.88
C GLU A 97 -2.04 -12.75 -11.41
N HIS A 98 -2.43 -13.15 -10.20
CA HIS A 98 -2.08 -14.44 -9.63
C HIS A 98 -3.16 -15.53 -9.80
N GLY A 99 -4.20 -15.25 -10.58
CA GLY A 99 -5.23 -16.23 -10.95
C GLY A 99 -6.12 -16.69 -9.79
N PHE A 100 -6.25 -15.89 -8.73
CA PHE A 100 -7.20 -16.18 -7.65
C PHE A 100 -8.65 -16.01 -8.12
N LEU A 101 -8.90 -15.05 -9.02
CA LEU A 101 -10.18 -14.78 -9.67
C LEU A 101 -9.92 -14.32 -11.12
N SER A 102 -10.88 -14.53 -12.01
CA SER A 102 -10.80 -13.96 -13.36
C SER A 102 -11.03 -12.45 -13.33
N ALA A 103 -10.48 -11.74 -14.32
CA ALA A 103 -10.71 -10.31 -14.48
C ALA A 103 -12.21 -9.95 -14.57
N GLU A 104 -12.99 -10.79 -15.25
CA GLU A 104 -14.44 -10.63 -15.38
C GLU A 104 -15.14 -10.66 -14.02
N VAL A 105 -14.85 -11.68 -13.21
CA VAL A 105 -15.43 -11.83 -11.86
C VAL A 105 -15.00 -10.68 -10.96
N VAL A 106 -13.72 -10.32 -10.97
CA VAL A 106 -13.23 -9.20 -10.14
C VAL A 106 -13.92 -7.90 -10.50
N ASN A 107 -14.04 -7.58 -11.79
CA ASN A 107 -14.66 -6.33 -12.24
C ASN A 107 -16.14 -6.25 -11.89
N GLU A 108 -16.91 -7.33 -12.11
CA GLU A 108 -18.32 -7.40 -11.77
C GLU A 108 -18.56 -7.22 -10.26
N GLN A 109 -17.81 -7.97 -9.45
CA GLN A 109 -17.95 -7.95 -8.00
C GLN A 109 -17.47 -6.63 -7.40
N TYR A 110 -16.43 -6.02 -7.98
CA TYR A 110 -15.96 -4.71 -7.56
C TYR A 110 -16.96 -3.60 -7.88
N ALA A 111 -17.61 -3.64 -9.04
CA ALA A 111 -18.69 -2.71 -9.38
C ALA A 111 -19.88 -2.85 -8.42
N THR A 112 -20.29 -4.09 -8.15
CA THR A 112 -21.37 -4.40 -7.19
C THR A 112 -21.05 -3.91 -5.79
N TYR A 113 -19.85 -4.23 -5.30
CA TYR A 113 -19.34 -3.77 -4.02
C TYR A 113 -19.38 -2.24 -3.91
N ARG A 114 -18.84 -1.51 -4.91
CA ARG A 114 -18.81 -0.04 -4.93
C ARG A 114 -20.21 0.58 -4.90
N HIS A 115 -21.19 -0.04 -5.55
CA HIS A 115 -22.59 0.39 -5.50
C HIS A 115 -23.19 0.18 -4.11
N SER A 116 -22.99 -0.99 -3.49
CA SER A 116 -23.48 -1.26 -2.13
C SER A 116 -22.83 -0.39 -1.06
N SER A 117 -21.52 -0.13 -1.15
CA SER A 117 -20.80 0.71 -0.19
C SER A 117 -21.17 2.19 -0.29
N ARG A 118 -21.47 2.71 -1.49
CA ARG A 118 -21.97 4.09 -1.68
C ARG A 118 -23.36 4.31 -1.09
N GLN A 119 -24.19 3.28 -1.04
CA GLN A 119 -25.52 3.38 -0.43
C GLN A 119 -25.48 3.25 1.11
N ALA A 120 -24.37 2.76 1.66
CA ALA A 120 -24.18 2.59 3.10
C ALA A 120 -23.58 3.84 3.80
N GLU A 121 -22.97 4.76 3.06
CA GLU A 121 -22.53 6.07 3.57
C GLU A 121 -23.47 7.15 3.03
N PRO A 122 -24.49 7.61 3.78
CA PRO A 122 -25.20 8.81 3.38
C PRO A 122 -24.19 9.96 3.34
N GLU A 123 -24.21 10.73 2.26
CA GLU A 123 -23.51 12.01 2.14
C GLU A 123 -23.65 12.78 3.45
N LEU A 124 -22.54 12.94 4.18
CA LEU A 124 -22.42 14.07 5.09
C LEU A 124 -22.37 15.29 4.19
N GLU A 125 -23.56 15.75 3.79
CA GLU A 125 -23.78 17.11 3.34
C GLU A 125 -23.23 18.00 4.47
N LEU A 126 -22.01 18.48 4.27
CA LEU A 126 -21.56 19.70 4.89
C LEU A 126 -22.44 20.81 4.31
N THR A 127 -23.65 20.94 4.86
CA THR A 127 -24.40 22.19 4.80
C THR A 127 -23.57 23.20 5.54
N ASN A 128 -22.78 23.96 4.80
CA ASN A 128 -22.29 25.27 5.23
C ASN A 128 -23.50 26.12 5.58
N ALA A 129 -23.63 26.47 6.85
CA ALA A 129 -24.34 27.66 7.34
C ALA A 129 -23.65 28.14 8.61
#